data_AF-B9FEY6-F1
#
_entry.id   AF-B9FEY6-F1
#
_cell.length_a   1.000
_cell.length_b   1.000
_cell.length_c   1.000
_cell.angle_alpha   90.00
_cell.angle_beta   90.00
_cell.angle_gamma   90.00
#
_symmetry.space_group_name_H-M   'P 1'
#
loop_
_entity.id
_entity.type
_entity.pdbx_description
1 polymer ?
#
loop_
_entity_poly.entity_id
_entity_poly.type
_entity_poly.pdbx_seq_one_letter_code
_entity_poly.pdbx_strand_id
1 'polypeptide(L)'
;MAPPCDFLPGKKAGMEVSDPVVACIADLAYKTVEQLAKDVELFAQHAGRKSIKMEDVILTAHRNEHLMGLLRTFSQELKGKEPSSERKRKKSSKKDDNVMQI
;
A
#
# COMPACT_ATOMS: atom_id res chain seq x y z
N MET A 1 -12.91 19.99 19.93
CA MET A 1 -12.15 20.49 18.78
C MET A 1 -12.65 19.70 17.56
N ALA A 2 -13.60 20.24 16.80
CA ALA A 2 -14.09 19.57 15.60
C ALA A 2 -13.02 19.70 14.49
N PRO A 3 -12.75 18.63 13.71
CA PRO A 3 -11.84 18.73 12.58
C PRO A 3 -12.39 19.74 11.55
N PRO A 4 -11.54 20.51 10.87
CA PRO A 4 -11.96 21.50 9.89
C PRO A 4 -12.75 20.84 8.75
N CYS A 5 -13.94 21.39 8.44
CA CYS A 5 -14.90 20.87 7.46
C CYS A 5 -14.43 20.91 5.98
N ASP A 6 -13.19 21.31 5.70
CA ASP A 6 -12.65 21.46 4.34
C ASP A 6 -12.25 20.13 3.67
N PHE A 7 -12.35 18.99 4.37
CA PHE A 7 -11.86 17.71 3.88
C PHE A 7 -12.81 16.97 2.92
N LEU A 8 -14.05 17.45 2.75
CA LEU A 8 -15.05 16.68 1.99
C LEU A 8 -15.11 16.98 0.48
N PRO A 9 -15.27 15.94 -0.36
CA PRO A 9 -15.34 16.07 -1.82
C PRO A 9 -16.59 16.79 -2.35
N GLY A 10 -17.58 17.14 -1.50
CA GLY A 10 -18.80 17.86 -1.90
C GLY A 10 -18.56 19.16 -2.66
N LYS A 11 -17.47 19.88 -2.31
CA LYS A 11 -17.06 21.11 -3.01
C LYS A 11 -16.79 20.91 -4.51
N LYS A 12 -16.42 19.70 -4.95
CA LYS A 12 -16.14 19.42 -6.38
C LYS A 12 -17.40 19.24 -7.23
N ALA A 13 -18.54 18.95 -6.62
CA ALA A 13 -19.83 18.74 -7.31
C ALA A 13 -20.76 19.97 -7.24
N GLY A 14 -20.30 21.09 -6.64
CA GLY A 14 -21.14 22.26 -6.40
C GLY A 14 -22.26 22.02 -5.37
N MET A 15 -22.15 20.96 -4.56
CA MET A 15 -23.13 20.57 -3.57
C MET A 15 -22.55 20.66 -2.16
N GLU A 16 -23.28 21.28 -1.25
CA GLU A 16 -22.91 21.32 0.17
C GLU A 16 -23.31 20.01 0.85
N VAL A 17 -22.36 19.38 1.53
CA VAL A 17 -22.62 18.16 2.33
C VAL A 17 -22.90 18.61 3.76
N SER A 18 -23.96 18.09 4.36
CA SER A 18 -24.34 18.47 5.71
C SER A 18 -23.34 17.97 6.76
N ASP A 19 -23.11 18.75 7.81
CA ASP A 19 -22.20 18.42 8.92
C ASP A 19 -22.45 17.02 9.53
N PRO A 20 -23.71 16.57 9.74
CA PRO A 20 -23.98 15.24 10.25
C PRO A 20 -23.49 14.13 9.31
N VAL A 21 -23.61 14.33 7.99
CA VAL A 21 -23.13 13.36 7.00
C VAL A 21 -21.61 13.26 7.04
N VAL A 22 -20.93 14.40 7.21
CA VAL A 22 -19.46 14.43 7.39
C VAL A 22 -19.04 13.61 8.60
N ALA A 23 -19.68 13.86 9.75
CA ALA A 23 -19.41 13.13 10.99
C ALA A 23 -19.65 11.63 10.82
N CYS A 24 -20.77 11.24 10.19
CA CYS A 24 -21.07 9.83 9.93
C CYS A 24 -20.04 9.15 9.02
N ILE A 25 -19.57 9.82 7.96
CA ILE A 25 -18.52 9.28 7.08
C ILE A 25 -17.21 9.12 7.86
N ALA A 26 -16.85 10.07 8.71
CA ALA A 26 -15.66 9.98 9.55
C ALA A 26 -15.73 8.79 10.53
N ASP A 27 -16.87 8.61 11.20
CA ASP A 27 -17.10 7.47 12.10
C ASP A 27 -17.04 6.13 11.35
N LEU A 28 -17.62 6.08 10.15
CA LEU A 28 -17.55 4.90 9.29
C LEU A 28 -16.11 4.61 8.88
N ALA A 29 -15.38 5.62 8.42
CA ALA A 29 -13.98 5.49 8.04
C ALA A 29 -13.14 4.95 9.20
N TYR A 30 -13.32 5.49 10.42
CA TYR A 30 -12.62 5.03 11.60
C TYR A 30 -12.88 3.54 11.90
N LYS A 31 -14.14 3.12 11.86
CA LYS A 31 -14.52 1.70 12.05
C LYS A 31 -13.95 0.81 10.95
N THR A 32 -13.93 1.27 9.70
CA THR A 32 -13.35 0.50 8.59
C THR A 32 -11.85 0.35 8.71
N VAL A 33 -11.13 1.36 9.21
CA VAL A 33 -9.68 1.27 9.45
C VAL A 33 -9.35 0.22 10.51
N GLU A 34 -10.16 0.10 11.56
CA GLU A 34 -9.97 -0.92 12.59
C GLU A 34 -10.07 -2.34 12.01
N GLN A 35 -11.08 -2.59 11.16
CA GLN A 35 -11.22 -3.89 10.49
C GLN A 35 -10.11 -4.12 9.47
N LEU A 36 -9.77 -3.10 8.69
CA LEU A 36 -8.69 -3.15 7.71
C LEU A 36 -7.35 -3.52 8.37
N ALA A 37 -7.05 -2.97 9.55
CA ALA A 37 -5.84 -3.26 10.30
C ALA A 37 -5.75 -4.75 10.71
N LYS A 38 -6.86 -5.32 11.18
CA LYS A 38 -6.95 -6.74 11.56
C LYS A 38 -6.79 -7.64 10.32
N ASP A 39 -7.41 -7.26 9.21
CA ASP A 39 -7.33 -8.01 7.95
C ASP A 39 -5.88 -8.04 7.43
N VAL A 40 -5.20 -6.89 7.35
CA VAL A 40 -3.80 -6.86 6.85
C VAL A 40 -2.82 -7.56 7.78
N GLU A 41 -3.06 -7.52 9.10
CA GLU A 41 -2.27 -8.28 10.06
C GLU A 41 -2.44 -9.78 9.82
N LEU A 42 -3.68 -10.25 9.67
CA LEU A 42 -3.98 -11.65 9.42
C LEU A 42 -3.38 -12.14 8.10
N PHE A 43 -3.40 -11.32 7.05
CA PHE A 43 -2.79 -11.66 5.76
C PHE A 43 -1.27 -11.78 5.85
N ALA A 44 -0.61 -10.87 6.56
CA ALA A 44 0.83 -10.96 6.79
C ALA A 44 1.18 -12.22 7.60
N GLN A 45 0.43 -12.50 8.67
CA GLN A 45 0.60 -13.70 9.51
C GLN A 45 0.36 -15.00 8.73
N HIS A 46 -0.66 -15.05 7.87
CA HIS A 46 -0.96 -16.19 7.00
C HIS A 46 0.22 -16.50 6.07
N ALA A 47 0.91 -15.47 5.59
CA ALA A 47 2.12 -15.61 4.79
C ALA A 47 3.40 -15.86 5.63
N GLY A 48 3.29 -16.07 6.95
CA GLY A 48 4.42 -16.28 7.87
C GLY A 48 5.28 -15.03 8.09
N ARG A 49 4.78 -13.84 7.77
CA ARG A 49 5.51 -12.57 7.85
C ARG A 49 5.03 -11.75 9.04
N LYS A 50 5.97 -11.02 9.65
CA LYS A 50 5.69 -10.01 10.69
C LYS A 50 5.63 -8.58 10.15
N SER A 51 5.84 -8.42 8.85
CA SER A 51 5.88 -7.14 8.15
C SER A 51 4.89 -7.18 6.99
N ILE A 52 4.02 -6.17 6.96
CA ILE A 52 2.97 -5.99 5.96
C ILE A 52 3.61 -5.55 4.65
N LYS A 53 3.20 -6.18 3.54
CA LYS A 53 3.61 -5.85 2.18
C LYS A 53 2.42 -5.35 1.37
N MET A 54 2.71 -4.82 0.18
CA MET A 54 1.69 -4.30 -0.73
C MET A 54 0.67 -5.38 -1.16
N GLU A 55 1.09 -6.65 -1.27
CA GLU A 55 0.16 -7.74 -1.58
C GLU A 55 -0.91 -7.94 -0.48
N ASP A 56 -0.56 -7.72 0.79
CA ASP A 56 -1.51 -7.82 1.90
C ASP A 56 -2.56 -6.71 1.81
N VAL A 57 -2.13 -5.49 1.45
CA VAL A 57 -3.03 -4.35 1.22
C VAL A 57 -3.93 -4.60 0.01
N ILE A 58 -3.39 -5.09 -1.11
CA ILE A 58 -4.16 -5.41 -2.31
C ILE A 58 -5.22 -6.48 -2.01
N LEU A 59 -4.89 -7.48 -1.17
CA LEU A 59 -5.80 -8.55 -0.79
C LEU A 59 -7.03 -8.05 -0.01
N THR A 60 -6.93 -6.92 0.70
CA THR A 60 -8.10 -6.32 1.38
C THR A 60 -9.21 -5.92 0.40
N ALA A 61 -8.86 -5.61 -0.85
CA ALA A 61 -9.80 -5.21 -1.88
C ALA A 61 -10.36 -6.38 -2.70
N HIS A 62 -10.14 -7.63 -2.30
CA HIS A 62 -10.56 -8.80 -3.09
C HIS A 62 -12.06 -8.93 -3.36
N ARG A 63 -12.90 -8.24 -2.60
CA ARG A 63 -14.35 -8.19 -2.83
C ARG A 63 -14.73 -7.27 -4.00
N ASN A 64 -13.79 -6.45 -4.48
CA ASN A 64 -14.01 -5.50 -5.55
C ASN A 64 -12.83 -5.54 -6.54
N GLU A 65 -13.00 -6.30 -7.61
CA GLU A 65 -11.98 -6.51 -8.65
C GLU A 65 -11.47 -5.19 -9.25
N HIS A 66 -12.35 -4.21 -9.45
CA HIS A 66 -11.97 -2.91 -9.98
C HIS A 66 -11.06 -2.16 -8.99
N LEU A 67 -11.43 -2.14 -7.70
CA LEU A 67 -10.60 -1.53 -6.66
C LEU A 67 -9.26 -2.25 -6.49
N MET A 68 -9.25 -3.59 -6.55
CA MET A 68 -8.02 -4.37 -6.53
C MET A 68 -7.10 -4.00 -7.71
N GLY A 69 -7.67 -3.87 -8.91
CA GLY A 69 -6.96 -3.43 -10.11
C GLY A 69 -6.31 -2.05 -9.94
N LEU A 70 -7.06 -1.08 -9.40
CA LEU A 70 -6.54 0.25 -9.09
C LEU A 70 -5.38 0.22 -8.10
N LEU A 71 -5.49 -0.56 -7.02
CA LEU A 71 -4.41 -0.73 -6.04
C LEU A 71 -3.17 -1.41 -6.62
N ARG A 72 -3.35 -2.37 -7.54
CA ARG A 72 -2.24 -3.00 -8.27
C ARG A 72 -1.51 -2.01 -9.18
N THR A 73 -2.24 -1.16 -9.89
CA THR A 73 -1.63 -0.11 -10.71
C THR A 73 -0.87 0.89 -9.85
N PHE A 74 -1.49 1.35 -8.76
CA PHE A 74 -0.86 2.28 -7.81
C PHE A 74 0.41 1.69 -7.17
N SER A 75 0.42 0.40 -6.81
CA SER A 75 1.60 -0.32 -6.35
C SER A 75 2.77 -0.28 -7.33
N GLN A 76 2.50 -0.40 -8.63
CA GLN A 76 3.52 -0.35 -9.68
C GLN A 76 4.08 1.06 -9.85
N GLU A 77 3.22 2.08 -9.80
CA GLU A 77 3.65 3.48 -9.88
C GLU A 77 4.57 3.89 -8.72
N LEU A 78 4.30 3.40 -7.51
CA LEU A 78 5.14 3.64 -6.34
C LEU A 78 6.54 3.03 -6.50
N LYS A 79 6.63 1.81 -7.04
CA LYS A 79 7.92 1.15 -7.33
C LYS A 79 8.74 1.88 -8.40
N GLY A 80 8.08 2.57 -9.34
CA GLY A 80 8.74 3.38 -10.36
C GLY A 80 9.24 4.75 -9.87
N LYS A 81 8.77 5.21 -8.70
CA LYS A 81 9.13 6.52 -8.10
C LYS A 81 10.10 6.43 -6.94
N GLU A 82 10.40 5.24 -6.41
CA GLU A 82 11.49 5.09 -5.43
C GLU A 82 12.84 5.28 -6.14
N PRO A 83 13.74 6.17 -5.63
CA PRO A 83 15.11 6.20 -6.08
C PRO A 83 15.72 4.83 -5.73
N SER A 84 16.12 4.09 -6.76
CA SER A 84 16.72 2.77 -6.65
C SER A 84 17.74 2.72 -5.51
N SER A 85 17.38 2.07 -4.40
CA SER A 85 18.34 1.68 -3.38
C SER A 85 19.16 0.47 -3.85
N GLU A 86 19.69 0.51 -5.08
CA GLU A 86 20.72 -0.39 -5.58
C GLU A 86 22.10 0.20 -5.24
N ARG A 87 22.37 0.41 -3.95
CA ARG A 87 23.75 0.57 -3.48
C ARG A 87 24.33 -0.81 -3.16
N LYS A 88 24.93 -1.39 -4.21
CA LYS A 88 26.16 -2.20 -4.19
C LYS A 88 26.26 -3.29 -3.11
N ARG A 89 25.94 -4.54 -3.49
CA ARG A 89 26.83 -5.67 -3.15
C ARG A 89 27.50 -6.16 -4.43
N LYS A 90 28.65 -5.54 -4.77
CA LYS A 90 29.64 -6.16 -5.66
C LYS A 90 30.17 -7.41 -4.94
N LYS A 91 29.72 -8.60 -5.33
CA LYS A 91 30.50 -9.83 -5.08
C LYS A 91 31.58 -9.89 -6.16
N SER A 92 32.73 -9.29 -5.87
CA SER A 92 33.94 -9.46 -6.66
C SER A 92 34.59 -10.80 -6.31
N SER A 93 34.61 -11.74 -7.24
CA SER A 93 35.71 -12.69 -7.37
C SER A 93 35.67 -13.30 -8.77
N LYS A 94 36.80 -13.10 -9.44
CA LYS A 94 37.13 -13.20 -10.87
C LYS A 94 37.03 -14.63 -11.42
N LYS A 95 36.73 -14.73 -12.71
CA LYS A 95 36.64 -15.96 -13.51
C LYS A 95 37.90 -16.09 -14.39
N ASP A 96 38.44 -17.32 -14.47
CA ASP A 96 39.26 -17.95 -15.53
C ASP A 96 40.71 -17.42 -15.77
N ASP A 97 41.73 -18.18 -16.22
CA ASP A 97 41.84 -19.53 -16.79
C ASP A 97 43.33 -20.00 -16.86
N ASN A 98 43.56 -21.31 -16.73
CA ASN A 98 44.46 -22.19 -17.52
C ASN A 98 46.02 -22.28 -17.40
N VAL A 99 46.50 -23.55 -17.55
CA VAL A 99 47.77 -24.11 -18.10
C VAL A 99 48.89 -24.61 -17.14
N MET A 100 48.91 -25.95 -16.97
CA MET A 100 50.00 -26.96 -17.16
C MET A 100 51.46 -26.75 -16.65
N GLN A 101 52.03 -27.88 -16.16
CA GLN A 101 53.45 -28.22 -15.89
C GLN A 101 54.04 -27.61 -14.61
N ILE A 102 54.68 -28.35 -13.69
CA ILE A 102 55.76 -29.36 -13.79
C ILE A 102 55.56 -30.47 -12.75
#